data_AF-A0A2M7KYV0-F1
#
_entry.id   AF-A0A2M7KYV0-F1
#
_cell.length_a   1.000
_cell.length_b   1.000
_cell.length_c   1.000
_cell.angle_alpha   90.00
_cell.angle_beta   90.00
_cell.angle_gamma   90.00
#
_symmetry.space_group_name_H-M   'P 1'
#
loop_
_entity.id
_entity.type
_entity.pdbx_description
1 polymer ?
#
loop_
_entity_poly.entity_id
_entity_poly.type
_entity_poly.pdbx_seq_one_letter_code
_entity_poly.pdbx_strand_id
1 'polypeptide(L)'
;VGNPFGQALPWDPDAITVSNPLMGTMSLRQAASTDTVGAFAYEWDAANCAYTLIAAGSYPNAQQSLQPWRGSWMLSQVECNLTFPAPATAVRRREPRKQKPSADNWQVELVAAAGDDRDAGKRFGVAASTRQVPSPPPSPAGHGALELQFLTADGKPLAWDLRSAREASPTWRVAVRAKAAETPVRLAWPNLGDAPKTVRPLLVDKATGKRTYMRTRTAYEFRSGAAGEPREFAIELVPASAGRLTITGLSAVPQGRGVRFVWSISKEASVSARVRSPSGRLVAVVTEATRCRQGVNGLTWTSRAADGGALPRGAYVLEVTAMTEEGEAARGTAAFQIR
;
A
#
# COMPACT_ATOMS: atom_id res chain seq x y z
N VAL A 1 10.01 -28.24 3.56
CA VAL A 1 10.52 -28.59 2.21
C VAL A 1 11.88 -27.94 2.04
N GLY A 2 12.92 -28.67 1.64
CA GLY A 2 14.26 -28.09 1.42
C GLY A 2 14.77 -28.44 0.03
N ASN A 3 15.65 -27.60 -0.52
CA ASN A 3 16.34 -27.89 -1.77
C ASN A 3 17.79 -28.36 -1.47
N PRO A 4 18.09 -29.67 -1.58
CA PRO A 4 19.42 -30.21 -1.33
C PRO A 4 20.36 -30.11 -2.55
N PHE A 5 19.89 -29.57 -3.69
CA PHE A 5 20.71 -29.44 -4.89
C PHE A 5 21.40 -28.07 -4.94
N GLY A 6 22.55 -28.01 -5.61
CA GLY A 6 23.23 -26.75 -5.92
C GLY A 6 22.52 -25.89 -6.99
N GLN A 7 21.36 -26.31 -7.48
CA GLN A 7 20.56 -25.62 -8.50
C GLN A 7 19.15 -25.35 -7.98
N ALA A 8 18.54 -24.25 -8.42
CA ALA A 8 17.18 -23.90 -8.02
C ALA A 8 16.18 -24.94 -8.55
N LEU A 9 15.26 -25.38 -7.69
CA LEU A 9 14.18 -26.28 -8.08
C LEU A 9 12.94 -25.46 -8.49
N PRO A 10 12.48 -25.53 -9.74
CA PRO A 10 11.26 -24.84 -10.16
C PRO A 10 10.06 -25.28 -9.31
N TRP A 11 9.29 -24.30 -8.84
CA TRP A 11 7.99 -24.57 -8.24
C TRP A 11 6.97 -24.73 -9.37
N ASP A 12 6.79 -25.96 -9.84
CA ASP A 12 5.81 -26.29 -10.88
C ASP A 12 4.74 -27.25 -10.33
N PRO A 13 3.54 -26.75 -10.00
CA PRO A 13 2.47 -27.57 -9.45
C PRO A 13 2.00 -28.72 -10.35
N ASP A 14 2.28 -28.66 -11.65
CA ASP A 14 1.91 -29.73 -12.59
C ASP A 14 3.00 -30.82 -12.67
N ALA A 15 4.25 -30.48 -12.35
CA ALA A 15 5.37 -31.43 -12.38
C ALA A 15 5.73 -31.98 -10.99
N ILE A 16 5.43 -31.25 -9.92
CA ILE A 16 5.58 -31.72 -8.53
C ILE A 16 4.46 -32.72 -8.26
N THR A 17 4.81 -33.88 -7.69
CA THR A 17 3.83 -34.90 -7.30
C THR A 17 3.71 -35.00 -5.78
N VAL A 18 2.51 -35.26 -5.32
CA VAL A 18 2.14 -35.49 -3.93
C VAL A 18 1.64 -36.92 -3.82
N SER A 19 2.20 -37.69 -2.89
CA SER A 19 1.74 -39.06 -2.63
C SER A 19 1.40 -39.28 -1.16
N ASN A 20 0.29 -39.97 -0.93
CA ASN A 20 -0.17 -40.43 0.39
C ASN A 20 -0.83 -41.82 0.20
N PRO A 21 -0.62 -42.80 1.10
CA PRO A 21 -1.22 -44.14 0.99
C PRO A 21 -2.74 -44.16 0.74
N LEU A 22 -3.49 -43.18 1.26
CA LEU A 22 -4.94 -43.07 1.13
C LEU A 22 -5.39 -42.34 -0.15
N MET A 23 -4.54 -41.50 -0.73
CA MET A 23 -4.89 -40.63 -1.86
C MET A 23 -4.25 -41.07 -3.19
N GLY A 24 -3.32 -42.03 -3.15
CA GLY A 24 -2.48 -42.36 -4.28
C GLY A 24 -1.47 -41.26 -4.60
N THR A 25 -0.98 -41.22 -5.84
CA THR A 25 -0.07 -40.17 -6.33
C THR A 25 -0.79 -39.28 -7.32
N MET A 26 -0.68 -37.96 -7.14
CA MET A 26 -1.25 -36.97 -8.04
C MET A 26 -0.34 -35.74 -8.15
N SER A 27 -0.63 -34.83 -9.08
CA SER A 27 0.09 -33.55 -9.16
C SER A 27 -0.22 -32.67 -7.95
N LEU A 28 0.70 -31.77 -7.60
CA LEU A 28 0.48 -30.77 -6.56
C LEU A 28 -0.74 -29.88 -6.87
N ARG A 29 -0.97 -29.54 -8.14
CA ARG A 29 -2.16 -28.77 -8.55
C ARG A 29 -3.45 -29.51 -8.20
N GLN A 30 -3.52 -30.82 -8.47
CA GLN A 30 -4.70 -31.63 -8.15
C GLN A 30 -4.89 -31.75 -6.63
N ALA A 31 -3.82 -32.06 -5.88
CA ALA A 31 -3.90 -32.19 -4.42
C ALA A 31 -4.28 -30.86 -3.72
N ALA A 32 -3.84 -29.73 -4.27
CA ALA A 32 -4.22 -28.42 -3.74
C ALA A 32 -5.66 -28.02 -4.07
N SER A 33 -6.26 -28.58 -5.13
CA SER A 33 -7.67 -28.30 -5.47
C SER A 33 -8.67 -28.93 -4.48
N THR A 34 -8.22 -29.88 -3.67
CA THR A 34 -9.00 -30.53 -2.60
C THR A 34 -8.67 -29.98 -1.21
N ASP A 35 -7.93 -28.86 -1.12
CA ASP A 35 -7.44 -28.22 0.12
C ASP A 35 -6.62 -29.14 1.05
N THR A 36 -6.16 -30.29 0.54
CA THR A 36 -5.41 -31.28 1.33
C THR A 36 -3.96 -30.83 1.59
N VAL A 37 -3.39 -30.13 0.62
CA VAL A 37 -2.08 -29.47 0.70
C VAL A 37 -2.17 -28.07 0.11
N GLY A 38 -1.27 -27.17 0.49
CA GLY A 38 -1.21 -25.82 -0.08
C GLY A 38 -0.62 -25.81 -1.49
N ALA A 39 -1.01 -24.85 -2.34
CA ALA A 39 -0.46 -24.73 -3.71
C ALA A 39 0.90 -24.00 -3.80
N PHE A 40 1.41 -23.50 -2.68
CA PHE A 40 2.58 -22.61 -2.59
C PHE A 40 3.37 -22.87 -1.30
N ALA A 41 4.58 -22.31 -1.28
CA ALA A 41 5.48 -22.37 -0.13
C ALA A 41 5.93 -20.98 0.32
N TYR A 42 6.50 -20.92 1.53
CA TYR A 42 7.09 -19.73 2.13
C TYR A 42 8.56 -19.98 2.43
N GLU A 43 9.43 -19.09 1.96
CA GLU A 43 10.82 -19.04 2.39
C GLU A 43 11.03 -17.85 3.33
N TRP A 44 11.74 -18.05 4.43
CA TRP A 44 12.08 -16.96 5.35
C TRP A 44 13.27 -16.15 4.82
N ASP A 45 13.08 -14.86 4.66
CA ASP A 45 14.13 -13.89 4.37
C ASP A 45 14.53 -13.14 5.65
N ALA A 46 15.62 -13.61 6.27
CA ALA A 46 16.14 -13.03 7.50
C ALA A 46 16.60 -11.57 7.34
N ALA A 47 17.02 -11.14 6.13
CA ALA A 47 17.48 -9.78 5.92
C ALA A 47 16.32 -8.77 5.95
N ASN A 48 15.13 -9.20 5.55
CA ASN A 48 13.92 -8.37 5.50
C ASN A 48 12.92 -8.67 6.63
N CYS A 49 13.23 -9.64 7.50
CA CYS A 49 12.33 -10.16 8.53
C CYS A 49 10.94 -10.51 7.96
N ALA A 50 10.92 -11.20 6.82
CA ALA A 50 9.68 -11.46 6.09
C ALA A 50 9.69 -12.81 5.39
N TYR A 51 8.49 -13.37 5.19
CA TYR A 51 8.32 -14.53 4.33
C TYR A 51 8.13 -14.09 2.88
N THR A 52 8.88 -14.72 1.97
CA THR A 52 8.67 -14.62 0.53
C THR A 52 7.83 -15.79 0.03
N LEU A 53 6.79 -15.48 -0.75
CA LEU A 53 5.92 -16.49 -1.36
C LEU A 53 6.64 -17.15 -2.55
N ILE A 54 6.61 -18.48 -2.58
CA ILE A 54 7.06 -19.32 -3.69
C ILE A 54 5.81 -19.95 -4.31
N ALA A 55 5.45 -19.52 -5.51
CA ALA A 55 4.22 -19.94 -6.16
C ALA A 55 4.34 -19.84 -7.68
N ALA A 56 3.76 -20.80 -8.40
CA ALA A 56 3.70 -20.74 -9.86
C ALA A 56 2.59 -19.84 -10.37
N GLY A 57 2.77 -19.31 -11.58
CA GLY A 57 1.71 -18.65 -12.34
C GLY A 57 1.56 -17.17 -11.98
N SER A 58 0.32 -16.72 -11.81
CA SER A 58 -0.01 -15.28 -11.83
C SER A 58 0.11 -14.59 -10.46
N TYR A 59 0.86 -15.12 -9.50
CA TYR A 59 1.13 -14.45 -8.21
C TYR A 59 2.21 -13.37 -8.41
N PRO A 60 1.86 -12.08 -8.48
CA PRO A 60 2.82 -11.08 -8.88
C PRO A 60 3.89 -10.91 -7.79
N ASN A 61 5.17 -10.90 -8.19
CA ASN A 61 6.34 -10.86 -7.30
C ASN A 61 6.56 -12.12 -6.44
N ALA A 62 5.85 -13.22 -6.66
CA ALA A 62 6.19 -14.50 -6.06
C ALA A 62 7.43 -15.11 -6.73
N GLN A 63 8.31 -15.69 -5.91
CA GLN A 63 9.40 -16.51 -6.42
C GLN A 63 8.83 -17.75 -7.13
N GLN A 64 9.51 -18.19 -8.18
CA GLN A 64 9.08 -19.32 -9.01
C GLN A 64 9.89 -20.59 -8.75
N SER A 65 10.81 -20.58 -7.76
CA SER A 65 11.69 -21.71 -7.47
C SER A 65 12.17 -21.70 -6.02
N LEU A 66 12.42 -22.90 -5.49
CA LEU A 66 13.12 -23.11 -4.23
C LEU A 66 14.61 -22.87 -4.46
N GLN A 67 15.21 -21.95 -3.71
CA GLN A 67 16.62 -21.63 -3.85
C GLN A 67 17.52 -22.75 -3.30
N PRO A 68 18.73 -22.96 -3.86
CA PRO A 68 19.69 -23.94 -3.35
C PRO A 68 19.94 -23.80 -1.85
N TRP A 69 19.94 -24.91 -1.12
CA TRP A 69 20.30 -24.97 0.31
C TRP A 69 19.38 -24.18 1.24
N ARG A 70 18.17 -23.87 0.79
CA ARG A 70 17.18 -23.10 1.55
C ARG A 70 16.02 -24.00 1.97
N GLY A 71 15.49 -23.70 3.16
CA GLY A 71 14.31 -24.33 3.72
C GLY A 71 13.07 -23.47 3.49
N SER A 72 11.97 -24.12 3.13
CA SER A 72 10.68 -23.50 2.91
C SER A 72 9.56 -24.27 3.61
N TRP A 73 8.52 -23.55 3.98
CA TRP A 73 7.32 -24.07 4.60
C TRP A 73 6.22 -24.23 3.56
N MET A 74 5.51 -25.34 3.61
CA MET A 74 4.34 -25.58 2.77
C MET A 74 3.26 -26.14 3.68
N LEU A 75 2.04 -25.63 3.54
CA LEU A 75 0.91 -26.14 4.31
C LEU A 75 0.57 -27.56 3.83
N SER A 76 0.41 -28.48 4.77
CA SER A 76 -0.16 -29.81 4.50
C SER A 76 -1.10 -30.18 5.63
N GLN A 77 -2.30 -30.63 5.30
CA GLN A 77 -3.29 -31.12 6.27
C GLN A 77 -3.14 -32.63 6.53
N VAL A 78 -2.39 -33.32 5.68
CA VAL A 78 -2.12 -34.75 5.78
C VAL A 78 -0.63 -35.02 5.71
N GLU A 79 -0.19 -36.15 6.23
CA GLU A 79 1.14 -36.64 5.94
C GLU A 79 1.26 -36.97 4.46
N CYS A 80 2.30 -36.49 3.78
CA CYS A 80 2.49 -36.77 2.36
C CYS A 80 3.96 -36.64 1.96
N ASN A 81 4.33 -37.35 0.89
CA ASN A 81 5.62 -37.15 0.23
C ASN A 81 5.46 -36.18 -0.93
N LEU A 82 6.33 -35.16 -0.97
CA LEU A 82 6.48 -34.24 -2.09
C LEU A 82 7.68 -34.69 -2.93
N THR A 83 7.42 -35.09 -4.17
CA THR A 83 8.47 -35.49 -5.11
C THR A 83 8.63 -34.41 -6.18
N PHE A 84 9.82 -33.83 -6.23
CA PHE A 84 10.21 -32.85 -7.24
C PHE A 84 10.90 -33.58 -8.41
N PRO A 85 10.68 -33.15 -9.65
CA PRO A 85 11.53 -33.58 -10.77
C PRO A 85 12.99 -33.27 -10.47
N ALA A 86 13.90 -34.16 -10.88
CA ALA A 86 15.33 -33.89 -10.80
C ALA A 86 15.66 -32.56 -11.51
N PRO A 87 16.61 -31.77 -11.01
CA PRO A 87 17.04 -30.56 -11.70
C PRO A 87 17.61 -30.96 -13.07
N ALA A 88 16.83 -30.74 -14.13
CA ALA A 88 17.31 -30.90 -15.50
C ALA A 88 18.25 -29.74 -15.84
N THR A 89 19.27 -29.99 -16.66
CA THR A 89 20.14 -28.94 -17.24
C THR A 89 19.25 -27.82 -17.77
N ALA A 90 19.40 -26.63 -17.19
CA ALA A 90 18.43 -25.53 -17.25
C ALA A 90 17.76 -25.36 -18.64
N VAL A 91 16.54 -25.89 -18.79
CA VAL A 91 15.64 -25.37 -19.83
C VAL A 91 15.27 -23.97 -19.35
N ARG A 92 15.74 -22.94 -20.06
CA ARG A 92 15.37 -21.54 -19.81
C ARG A 92 13.84 -21.41 -19.88
N ARG A 93 13.17 -21.60 -18.75
CA ARG A 93 11.75 -21.29 -18.64
C ARG A 93 11.65 -19.78 -18.70
N ARG A 94 11.03 -19.30 -19.77
CA ARG A 94 10.84 -17.87 -20.01
C ARG A 94 10.14 -17.28 -18.80
N GLU A 95 10.82 -16.37 -18.09
CA GLU A 95 10.19 -15.66 -16.98
C GLU A 95 8.89 -15.04 -17.49
N PRO A 96 7.76 -15.21 -16.76
CA PRO A 96 6.53 -14.55 -17.13
C PRO A 96 6.80 -13.05 -17.19
N ARG A 97 6.50 -12.43 -18.34
CA ARG A 97 6.73 -11.01 -18.56
C ARG A 97 6.02 -10.24 -17.44
N LYS A 98 6.75 -9.43 -16.67
CA LYS A 98 6.17 -8.53 -15.67
C LYS A 98 5.03 -7.73 -16.33
N GLN A 99 3.79 -8.04 -15.96
CA GLN A 99 2.64 -7.31 -16.45
C GLN A 99 2.66 -5.92 -15.81
N LYS A 100 2.46 -4.87 -16.62
CA LYS A 100 2.29 -3.53 -16.07
C LYS A 100 1.04 -3.52 -15.19
N PRO A 101 1.10 -2.91 -13.99
CA PRO A 101 -0.08 -2.75 -13.16
C PRO A 101 -1.21 -2.05 -13.93
N SER A 102 -2.42 -2.58 -13.80
CA SER A 102 -3.65 -1.98 -14.35
C SER A 102 -4.67 -1.82 -13.24
N ALA A 103 -5.79 -1.14 -13.51
CA ALA A 103 -6.86 -0.98 -12.51
C ALA A 103 -7.40 -2.32 -12.00
N ASP A 104 -7.30 -3.36 -12.82
CA ASP A 104 -7.82 -4.70 -12.56
C ASP A 104 -6.70 -5.70 -12.18
N ASN A 105 -5.45 -5.22 -12.08
CA ASN A 105 -4.30 -6.03 -11.72
C ASN A 105 -3.23 -5.14 -11.06
N TRP A 106 -3.39 -4.91 -9.76
CA TRP A 106 -2.45 -4.14 -8.95
C TRP A 106 -2.38 -4.73 -7.54
N GLN A 107 -1.27 -4.49 -6.87
CA GLN A 107 -1.10 -4.86 -5.47
C GLN A 107 -0.20 -3.87 -4.75
N VAL A 108 -0.41 -3.74 -3.46
CA VAL A 108 0.33 -2.88 -2.55
C VAL A 108 0.73 -3.71 -1.35
N GLU A 109 1.98 -3.56 -0.95
CA GLU A 109 2.54 -4.20 0.23
C GLU A 109 2.29 -3.32 1.45
N LEU A 110 1.87 -3.94 2.55
CA LEU A 110 1.88 -3.35 3.87
C LEU A 110 3.08 -3.87 4.66
N VAL A 111 3.66 -2.97 5.44
CA VAL A 111 4.78 -3.26 6.34
C VAL A 111 4.48 -2.66 7.70
N ALA A 112 4.52 -3.48 8.75
CA ALA A 112 4.49 -3.01 10.11
C ALA A 112 5.92 -2.99 10.67
N ALA A 113 6.28 -1.94 11.39
CA ALA A 113 7.57 -1.82 12.07
C ALA A 113 7.40 -1.23 13.48
N ALA A 114 8.18 -1.73 14.44
CA ALA A 114 8.20 -1.28 15.83
C ALA A 114 9.60 -1.50 16.42
N GLY A 115 10.36 -0.41 16.63
CA GLY A 115 11.78 -0.54 16.99
C GLY A 115 12.54 -1.32 15.91
N ASP A 116 13.21 -2.40 16.32
CA ASP A 116 13.95 -3.31 15.43
C ASP A 116 13.06 -4.43 14.85
N ASP A 117 11.84 -4.61 15.37
CA ASP A 117 10.88 -5.58 14.85
C ASP A 117 10.19 -5.07 13.59
N ARG A 118 9.99 -6.00 12.64
CA ARG A 118 9.36 -5.73 11.35
C ARG A 118 8.59 -6.97 10.90
N ASP A 119 7.40 -6.73 10.35
CA ASP A 119 6.65 -7.73 9.58
C ASP A 119 6.26 -7.14 8.22
N ALA A 120 6.73 -7.77 7.15
CA ALA A 120 6.55 -7.33 5.76
C ALA A 120 6.01 -8.46 4.88
N GLY A 121 5.94 -8.23 3.57
CA GLY A 121 5.48 -9.21 2.59
C GLY A 121 3.96 -9.42 2.53
N LYS A 122 3.20 -8.65 3.32
CA LYS A 122 1.73 -8.70 3.34
C LYS A 122 1.17 -7.83 2.23
N ARG A 123 0.29 -8.38 1.38
CA ARG A 123 -0.18 -7.67 0.18
C ARG A 123 -1.70 -7.61 0.08
N PHE A 124 -2.22 -6.44 -0.30
CA PHE A 124 -3.60 -6.29 -0.75
C PHE A 124 -3.64 -5.79 -2.19
N GLY A 125 -4.76 -5.98 -2.86
CA GLY A 125 -4.93 -5.45 -4.20
C GLY A 125 -6.06 -6.10 -4.96
N VAL A 126 -6.04 -5.90 -6.27
CA VAL A 126 -7.04 -6.41 -7.20
C VAL A 126 -6.37 -7.27 -8.26
N ALA A 127 -7.01 -8.37 -8.62
CA ALA A 127 -6.62 -9.25 -9.71
C ALA A 127 -7.86 -9.72 -10.50
N ALA A 128 -7.63 -10.37 -11.64
CA ALA A 128 -8.72 -10.89 -12.49
C ALA A 128 -9.69 -11.84 -11.77
N SER A 129 -9.21 -12.53 -10.73
CA SER A 129 -10.01 -13.38 -9.83
C SER A 129 -9.49 -13.20 -8.40
N THR A 130 -10.34 -13.43 -7.41
CA THR A 130 -9.93 -13.42 -5.99
C THR A 130 -8.80 -14.44 -5.77
N ARG A 131 -7.76 -14.03 -5.07
CA ARG A 131 -6.63 -14.86 -4.64
C ARG A 131 -6.26 -14.50 -3.22
N GLN A 132 -6.46 -15.46 -2.33
CA GLN A 132 -6.17 -15.33 -0.92
C GLN A 132 -5.08 -16.33 -0.56
N VAL A 133 -4.05 -15.83 0.09
CA VAL A 133 -2.86 -16.58 0.47
C VAL A 133 -2.85 -16.57 2.00
N PRO A 134 -3.08 -17.71 2.69
CA PRO A 134 -3.10 -17.79 4.15
C PRO A 134 -1.81 -17.28 4.76
N SER A 135 -1.84 -16.78 5.99
CA SER A 135 -0.61 -16.35 6.67
C SER A 135 0.44 -17.46 6.71
N PRO A 136 1.74 -17.12 6.61
CA PRO A 136 2.82 -18.09 6.78
C PRO A 136 2.81 -18.66 8.21
N PRO A 137 3.58 -19.73 8.48
CA PRO A 137 3.83 -20.15 9.86
C PRO A 137 4.45 -19.02 10.68
N PRO A 138 4.46 -19.13 12.02
CA PRO A 138 5.12 -18.17 12.89
C PRO A 138 6.55 -17.87 12.43
N SER A 139 6.97 -16.63 12.60
CA SER A 139 8.36 -16.25 12.30
C SER A 139 9.34 -17.09 13.14
N PRO A 140 10.54 -17.38 12.62
CA PRO A 140 11.57 -18.13 13.37
C PRO A 140 11.91 -17.48 14.72
N ALA A 141 12.47 -18.27 15.63
CA ALA A 141 12.87 -17.81 16.95
C ALA A 141 13.76 -16.55 16.88
N GLY A 142 13.48 -15.58 17.75
CA GLY A 142 14.14 -14.26 17.73
C GLY A 142 13.43 -13.23 16.84
N HIS A 143 12.38 -13.62 16.12
CA HIS A 143 11.53 -12.72 15.35
C HIS A 143 10.05 -12.84 15.80
N GLY A 144 9.20 -11.94 15.30
CA GLY A 144 7.74 -12.04 15.47
C GLY A 144 7.18 -11.40 16.74
N ALA A 145 7.85 -10.41 17.32
CA ALA A 145 7.22 -9.57 18.35
C ALA A 145 6.17 -8.60 17.77
N LEU A 146 6.11 -8.49 16.44
CA LEU A 146 5.11 -7.76 15.68
C LEU A 146 4.56 -8.65 14.57
N GLU A 147 3.24 -8.72 14.45
CA GLU A 147 2.52 -9.50 13.44
C GLU A 147 1.57 -8.58 12.67
N LEU A 148 1.65 -8.61 11.35
CA LEU A 148 0.75 -7.94 10.42
C LEU A 148 0.06 -8.99 9.57
N GLN A 149 -1.26 -8.90 9.46
CA GLN A 149 -2.05 -9.84 8.68
C GLN A 149 -3.28 -9.18 8.07
N PHE A 150 -3.71 -9.70 6.93
CA PHE A 150 -5.07 -9.48 6.45
C PHE A 150 -6.01 -10.49 7.09
N LEU A 151 -7.28 -10.15 7.23
CA LEU A 151 -8.30 -11.04 7.77
C LEU A 151 -9.41 -11.25 6.74
N THR A 152 -9.83 -12.50 6.58
CA THR A 152 -11.06 -12.83 5.87
C THR A 152 -12.29 -12.30 6.65
N ALA A 153 -13.49 -12.45 6.08
CA ALA A 153 -14.73 -12.11 6.79
C ALA A 153 -14.90 -12.94 8.08
N ASP A 154 -14.53 -14.22 8.04
CA ASP A 154 -14.52 -15.15 9.18
C ASP A 154 -13.28 -15.02 10.08
N GLY A 155 -12.40 -14.04 9.85
CA GLY A 155 -11.27 -13.74 10.72
C GLY A 155 -10.05 -14.64 10.52
N LYS A 156 -9.98 -15.41 9.44
CA LYS A 156 -8.80 -16.22 9.11
C LYS A 156 -7.66 -15.33 8.62
N PRO A 157 -6.42 -15.63 9.05
CA PRO A 157 -5.27 -14.80 8.75
C PRO A 157 -4.74 -15.07 7.34
N LEU A 158 -4.49 -13.99 6.59
CA LEU A 158 -3.97 -14.00 5.23
C LEU A 158 -2.67 -13.20 5.14
N ALA A 159 -1.70 -13.74 4.41
CA ALA A 159 -0.55 -13.00 3.94
C ALA A 159 -0.95 -12.05 2.81
N TRP A 160 -1.64 -12.57 1.78
CA TRP A 160 -2.11 -11.78 0.65
C TRP A 160 -3.62 -11.89 0.50
N ASP A 161 -4.26 -10.75 0.23
CA ASP A 161 -5.68 -10.67 -0.06
C ASP A 161 -5.89 -9.85 -1.35
N LEU A 162 -5.86 -10.55 -2.49
CA LEU A 162 -6.14 -9.95 -3.80
C LEU A 162 -7.61 -10.21 -4.14
N ARG A 163 -8.39 -9.15 -4.30
CA ARG A 163 -9.82 -9.22 -4.58
C ARG A 163 -10.08 -9.24 -6.08
N SER A 164 -11.20 -9.82 -6.48
CA SER A 164 -11.61 -9.84 -7.89
C SER A 164 -11.86 -8.41 -8.39
N ALA A 165 -11.41 -8.09 -9.60
CA ALA A 165 -11.71 -6.81 -10.26
C ALA A 165 -13.22 -6.60 -10.51
N ARG A 166 -14.01 -7.67 -10.43
CA ARG A 166 -15.48 -7.62 -10.54
C ARG A 166 -16.18 -7.31 -9.22
N GLU A 167 -15.45 -7.33 -8.10
CA GLU A 167 -16.00 -7.00 -6.78
C GLU A 167 -16.27 -5.50 -6.70
N ALA A 168 -17.52 -5.14 -6.38
CA ALA A 168 -17.89 -3.75 -6.17
C ALA A 168 -17.39 -3.28 -4.81
N SER A 169 -16.53 -2.27 -4.80
CA SER A 169 -16.01 -1.62 -3.57
C SER A 169 -15.33 -2.59 -2.59
N PRO A 170 -14.26 -3.30 -3.01
CA PRO A 170 -13.54 -4.22 -2.14
C PRO A 170 -12.99 -3.49 -0.90
N THR A 171 -13.06 -4.17 0.24
CA THR A 171 -12.51 -3.70 1.51
C THR A 171 -11.62 -4.78 2.13
N TRP A 172 -10.43 -4.39 2.58
CA TRP A 172 -9.49 -5.31 3.23
C TRP A 172 -9.46 -5.06 4.73
N ARG A 173 -9.68 -6.11 5.52
CA ARG A 173 -9.47 -6.06 6.97
C ARG A 173 -8.00 -6.34 7.27
N VAL A 174 -7.41 -5.54 8.12
CA VAL A 174 -6.01 -5.64 8.52
C VAL A 174 -5.94 -5.70 10.04
N ALA A 175 -5.11 -6.57 10.58
CA ALA A 175 -4.81 -6.61 12.00
C ALA A 175 -3.31 -6.50 12.22
N VAL A 176 -2.91 -5.65 13.17
CA VAL A 176 -1.53 -5.52 13.63
C VAL A 176 -1.46 -5.85 15.10
N ARG A 177 -0.67 -6.85 15.48
CA ARG A 177 -0.53 -7.30 16.86
C ARG A 177 0.91 -7.12 17.30
N ALA A 178 1.13 -6.38 18.38
CA ALA A 178 2.42 -6.31 19.05
C ALA A 178 2.39 -7.20 20.29
N LYS A 179 3.48 -7.93 20.55
CA LYS A 179 3.61 -8.80 21.72
C LYS A 179 3.68 -7.99 23.02
N ALA A 180 4.34 -6.83 22.99
CA ALA A 180 4.41 -5.90 24.10
C ALA A 180 3.26 -4.87 24.03
N ALA A 181 2.79 -4.44 25.20
CA ALA A 181 1.77 -3.40 25.32
C ALA A 181 2.32 -2.02 24.94
N GLU A 182 1.45 -1.10 24.51
CA GLU A 182 1.78 0.33 24.25
C GLU A 182 2.95 0.56 23.29
N THR A 183 3.20 -0.40 22.40
CA THR A 183 4.29 -0.41 21.44
C THR A 183 4.02 0.64 20.35
N PRO A 184 4.93 1.59 20.08
CA PRO A 184 4.80 2.49 18.95
C PRO A 184 5.01 1.72 17.65
N VAL A 185 4.00 1.71 16.79
CA VAL A 185 3.99 0.97 15.52
C VAL A 185 3.81 1.92 14.35
N ARG A 186 4.61 1.70 13.30
CA ARG A 186 4.49 2.35 12.00
C ARG A 186 3.99 1.36 10.97
N LEU A 187 2.78 1.58 10.45
CA LEU A 187 2.19 0.84 9.34
C LEU A 187 2.41 1.59 8.03
N ALA A 188 3.24 1.05 7.13
CA ALA A 188 3.67 1.69 5.89
C ALA A 188 3.22 0.93 4.64
N TRP A 189 3.18 1.63 3.51
CA TRP A 189 2.80 1.09 2.20
C TRP A 189 3.78 1.56 1.09
N PRO A 190 5.02 1.06 1.09
CA PRO A 190 6.13 1.67 0.36
C PRO A 190 5.98 1.67 -1.17
N ASN A 191 5.24 0.72 -1.73
CA ASN A 191 5.09 0.53 -3.17
C ASN A 191 3.73 1.00 -3.72
N LEU A 192 2.94 1.79 -2.98
CA LEU A 192 1.66 2.31 -3.47
C LEU A 192 1.80 3.19 -4.73
N GLY A 193 3.00 3.72 -4.99
CA GLY A 193 3.32 4.43 -6.22
C GLY A 193 3.16 3.58 -7.49
N ASP A 194 3.33 2.26 -7.39
CA ASP A 194 3.23 1.33 -8.52
C ASP A 194 1.78 1.05 -8.92
N ALA A 195 0.83 1.21 -7.99
CA ALA A 195 -0.59 1.04 -8.28
C ALA A 195 -1.08 2.17 -9.20
N PRO A 196 -2.04 1.92 -10.11
CA PRO A 196 -2.57 2.94 -11.02
C PRO A 196 -3.07 4.19 -10.27
N LYS A 197 -2.80 5.38 -10.81
CA LYS A 197 -3.18 6.66 -10.18
C LYS A 197 -4.68 6.74 -9.86
N THR A 198 -5.53 6.01 -10.60
CA THR A 198 -6.99 5.90 -10.39
C THR A 198 -7.36 5.19 -9.08
N VAL A 199 -6.52 4.29 -8.58
CA VAL A 199 -6.68 3.61 -7.28
C VAL A 199 -6.48 4.64 -6.18
N ARG A 200 -7.47 4.77 -5.29
CA ARG A 200 -7.49 5.77 -4.21
C ARG A 200 -7.83 5.07 -2.90
N PRO A 201 -6.85 4.49 -2.20
CA PRO A 201 -7.11 3.77 -0.97
C PRO A 201 -7.10 4.71 0.23
N LEU A 202 -8.05 4.47 1.14
CA LEU A 202 -8.13 5.06 2.47
C LEU A 202 -7.84 3.98 3.51
N LEU A 203 -6.91 4.24 4.42
CA LEU A 203 -6.73 3.45 5.63
C LEU A 203 -7.65 4.00 6.72
N VAL A 204 -8.43 3.12 7.36
CA VAL A 204 -9.36 3.45 8.44
C VAL A 204 -8.94 2.70 9.69
N ASP A 205 -8.51 3.43 10.72
CA ASP A 205 -8.24 2.86 12.04
C ASP A 205 -9.57 2.62 12.77
N LYS A 206 -9.91 1.35 13.01
CA LYS A 206 -11.24 0.99 13.54
C LYS A 206 -11.43 1.40 15.00
N ALA A 207 -10.35 1.55 15.75
CA ALA A 207 -10.44 1.96 17.15
C ALA A 207 -10.68 3.48 17.31
N THR A 208 -10.20 4.30 16.38
CA THR A 208 -10.33 5.77 16.45
C THR A 208 -11.30 6.36 15.43
N GLY A 209 -11.70 5.58 14.41
CA GLY A 209 -12.45 6.06 13.26
C GLY A 209 -11.62 6.92 12.30
N LYS A 210 -10.32 7.14 12.57
CA LYS A 210 -9.47 8.02 11.78
C LYS A 210 -9.26 7.47 10.37
N ARG A 211 -9.50 8.32 9.36
CA ARG A 211 -9.36 8.01 7.94
C ARG A 211 -8.12 8.68 7.38
N THR A 212 -7.31 7.95 6.62
CA THR A 212 -6.03 8.41 6.07
C THR A 212 -5.93 8.07 4.59
N TYR A 213 -5.82 9.09 3.75
CA TYR A 213 -5.57 8.93 2.33
C TYR A 213 -4.15 8.46 2.08
N MET A 214 -4.04 7.22 1.59
CA MET A 214 -2.76 6.53 1.55
C MET A 214 -1.84 7.09 0.46
N ARG A 215 -2.32 7.80 -0.57
CA ARG A 215 -1.40 8.30 -1.62
C ARG A 215 -0.58 9.53 -1.23
N THR A 216 -1.02 10.29 -0.23
CA THR A 216 -0.32 11.52 0.22
C THR A 216 0.49 11.29 1.49
N ARG A 217 0.31 10.15 2.16
CA ARG A 217 1.12 9.71 3.29
C ARG A 217 1.85 8.43 2.93
N THR A 218 3.02 8.19 3.52
CA THR A 218 3.78 6.94 3.28
C THR A 218 3.54 5.90 4.36
N ALA A 219 2.97 6.31 5.50
CA ALA A 219 2.68 5.47 6.65
C ALA A 219 1.62 6.10 7.57
N TYR A 220 1.11 5.28 8.48
CA TYR A 220 0.28 5.64 9.61
C TYR A 220 0.97 5.15 10.89
N GLU A 221 1.01 6.01 11.91
CA GLU A 221 1.64 5.73 13.19
C GLU A 221 0.57 5.64 14.28
N PHE A 222 0.70 4.65 15.16
CA PHE A 222 -0.17 4.43 16.29
C PHE A 222 0.58 3.74 17.43
N ARG A 223 -0.02 3.71 18.62
CA ARG A 223 0.43 2.86 19.72
C ARG A 223 -0.48 1.63 19.81
N SER A 224 0.11 0.44 19.91
CA SER A 224 -0.66 -0.78 20.19
C SER A 224 -1.35 -0.68 21.54
N GLY A 225 -2.43 -1.43 21.73
CA GLY A 225 -3.13 -1.51 23.03
C GLY A 225 -2.43 -2.45 24.00
N ALA A 226 -3.22 -3.27 24.68
CA ALA A 226 -2.69 -4.29 25.59
C ALA A 226 -1.78 -5.28 24.86
N ALA A 227 -0.88 -5.92 25.62
CA ALA A 227 0.05 -6.92 25.10
C ALA A 227 -0.70 -8.02 24.34
N GLY A 228 -0.35 -8.22 23.07
CA GLY A 228 -0.97 -9.21 22.21
C GLY A 228 -2.37 -8.84 21.72
N GLU A 229 -2.92 -7.67 22.02
CA GLU A 229 -4.21 -7.24 21.46
C GLU A 229 -4.03 -6.71 20.02
N PRO A 230 -4.85 -7.15 19.04
CA PRO A 230 -4.74 -6.66 17.68
C PRO A 230 -5.33 -5.25 17.54
N ARG A 231 -4.61 -4.36 16.88
CA ARG A 231 -5.15 -3.12 16.33
C ARG A 231 -5.72 -3.40 14.95
N GLU A 232 -7.03 -3.18 14.78
CA GLU A 232 -7.72 -3.42 13.50
C GLU A 232 -7.81 -2.16 12.62
N PHE A 233 -7.62 -2.37 11.33
CA PHE A 233 -7.81 -1.38 10.28
C PHE A 233 -8.68 -1.94 9.15
N ALA A 234 -9.30 -1.04 8.38
CA ALA A 234 -9.80 -1.35 7.05
C ALA A 234 -9.06 -0.54 5.99
N ILE A 235 -8.88 -1.12 4.82
CA ILE A 235 -8.49 -0.38 3.62
C ILE A 235 -9.71 -0.37 2.69
N GLU A 236 -10.15 0.83 2.33
CA GLU A 236 -11.32 1.08 1.50
C GLU A 236 -10.89 1.80 0.21
N LEU A 237 -11.48 1.44 -0.94
CA LEU A 237 -11.29 2.21 -2.18
C LEU A 237 -12.31 3.34 -2.28
N VAL A 238 -11.83 4.57 -2.50
CA VAL A 238 -12.70 5.72 -2.76
C VAL A 238 -13.35 5.57 -4.15
N PRO A 239 -14.69 5.44 -4.23
CA PRO A 239 -15.39 5.26 -5.50
C PRO A 239 -15.12 6.40 -6.47
N ALA A 240 -15.00 6.10 -7.77
CA ALA A 240 -14.75 7.11 -8.80
C ALA A 240 -15.77 8.28 -8.75
N SER A 241 -17.03 7.98 -8.45
CA SER A 241 -18.14 8.92 -8.31
C SER A 241 -17.94 9.97 -7.21
N ALA A 242 -17.15 9.68 -6.17
CA ALA A 242 -16.87 10.63 -5.09
C ALA A 242 -15.99 11.82 -5.53
N GLY A 243 -15.46 11.81 -6.77
CA GLY A 243 -14.61 12.86 -7.30
C GLY A 243 -13.27 13.01 -6.57
N ARG A 244 -12.33 13.78 -7.13
CA ARG A 244 -11.07 14.15 -6.46
C ARG A 244 -11.20 15.54 -5.87
N LEU A 245 -10.41 15.82 -4.82
CA LEU A 245 -10.15 17.22 -4.46
C LEU A 245 -9.45 17.89 -5.65
N THR A 246 -10.02 19.00 -6.13
CA THR A 246 -9.46 19.82 -7.21
C THR A 246 -9.53 21.29 -6.81
N ILE A 247 -8.60 22.07 -7.35
CA ILE A 247 -8.62 23.54 -7.29
C ILE A 247 -8.83 24.04 -8.71
N THR A 248 -9.87 24.85 -8.93
CA THR A 248 -10.21 25.42 -10.24
C THR A 248 -10.42 26.92 -10.14
N GLY A 249 -10.43 27.63 -11.27
CA GLY A 249 -10.71 29.08 -11.31
C GLY A 249 -9.73 29.93 -10.50
N LEU A 250 -8.52 29.42 -10.21
CA LEU A 250 -7.53 30.13 -9.43
C LEU A 250 -7.08 31.39 -10.19
N SER A 251 -7.35 32.55 -9.61
CA SER A 251 -7.09 33.85 -10.21
C SER A 251 -6.63 34.85 -9.17
N ALA A 252 -5.92 35.88 -9.66
CA ALA A 252 -5.36 36.96 -8.88
C ALA A 252 -5.78 38.28 -9.52
N VAL A 253 -6.61 39.05 -8.82
CA VAL A 253 -7.19 40.28 -9.31
C VAL A 253 -6.60 41.45 -8.52
N PRO A 254 -5.91 42.42 -9.16
CA PRO A 254 -5.43 43.61 -8.48
C PRO A 254 -6.58 44.36 -7.80
N GLN A 255 -6.39 44.79 -6.55
CA GLN A 255 -7.39 45.52 -5.77
C GLN A 255 -6.73 46.61 -4.92
N GLY A 256 -6.73 47.85 -5.44
CA GLY A 256 -6.08 48.97 -4.77
C GLY A 256 -4.59 48.72 -4.52
N ARG A 257 -4.17 48.71 -3.24
CA ARG A 257 -2.79 48.40 -2.81
C ARG A 257 -2.50 46.91 -2.62
N GLY A 258 -3.47 46.04 -2.89
CA GLY A 258 -3.36 44.59 -2.68
C GLY A 258 -3.79 43.78 -3.90
N VAL A 259 -3.89 42.47 -3.68
CA VAL A 259 -4.36 41.50 -4.67
C VAL A 259 -5.42 40.63 -4.03
N ARG A 260 -6.56 40.49 -4.70
CA ARG A 260 -7.60 39.53 -4.32
C ARG A 260 -7.36 38.22 -5.05
N PHE A 261 -7.18 37.15 -4.29
CA PHE A 261 -7.09 35.80 -4.81
C PHE A 261 -8.45 35.12 -4.72
N VAL A 262 -8.86 34.46 -5.79
CA VAL A 262 -10.14 33.73 -5.88
C VAL A 262 -9.88 32.36 -6.47
N TRP A 263 -10.51 31.32 -5.91
CA TRP A 263 -10.41 29.95 -6.40
C TRP A 263 -11.66 29.16 -6.00
N SER A 264 -11.86 28.00 -6.63
CA SER A 264 -12.90 27.05 -6.24
C SER A 264 -12.28 25.73 -5.83
N ILE A 265 -12.82 25.09 -4.78
CA ILE A 265 -12.44 23.73 -4.38
C ILE A 265 -13.62 22.77 -4.50
N SER A 266 -13.36 21.54 -4.93
CA SER A 266 -14.41 20.52 -5.13
C SER A 266 -14.86 19.80 -3.86
N LYS A 267 -14.10 19.92 -2.76
CA LYS A 267 -14.42 19.36 -1.45
C LYS A 267 -14.00 20.35 -0.39
N GLU A 268 -14.59 20.24 0.80
CA GLU A 268 -14.11 20.99 1.96
C GLU A 268 -12.65 20.63 2.28
N ALA A 269 -11.83 21.64 2.55
CA ALA A 269 -10.40 21.45 2.78
C ALA A 269 -9.80 22.59 3.60
N SER A 270 -8.68 22.30 4.27
CA SER A 270 -7.77 23.33 4.77
C SER A 270 -6.88 23.82 3.63
N VAL A 271 -6.79 25.12 3.44
CA VAL A 271 -6.06 25.76 2.34
C VAL A 271 -4.88 26.56 2.87
N SER A 272 -3.72 26.35 2.28
CA SER A 272 -2.54 27.20 2.43
C SER A 272 -2.28 27.96 1.12
N ALA A 273 -1.95 29.24 1.22
CA ALA A 273 -1.63 30.07 0.06
C ALA A 273 -0.29 30.78 0.28
N ARG A 274 0.62 30.63 -0.68
CA ARG A 274 1.99 31.15 -0.62
C ARG A 274 2.30 31.91 -1.90
N VAL A 275 3.04 33.00 -1.79
CA VAL A 275 3.53 33.75 -2.96
C VAL A 275 5.00 33.43 -3.16
N ARG A 276 5.33 33.04 -4.39
CA ARG A 276 6.70 32.79 -4.84
C ARG A 276 7.11 33.83 -5.89
N SER A 277 8.39 34.18 -5.87
CA SER A 277 9.04 34.91 -6.96
C SER A 277 9.13 34.06 -8.24
N PRO A 278 9.47 34.64 -9.40
CA PRO A 278 9.66 33.89 -10.64
C PRO A 278 10.75 32.81 -10.56
N SER A 279 11.75 32.99 -9.68
CA SER A 279 12.78 31.98 -9.39
C SER A 279 12.31 30.89 -8.42
N GLY A 280 11.04 30.91 -7.98
CA GLY A 280 10.45 29.93 -7.07
C GLY A 280 10.73 30.18 -5.59
N ARG A 281 11.51 31.21 -5.22
CA ARG A 281 11.75 31.58 -3.82
C ARG A 281 10.44 32.02 -3.15
N LEU A 282 10.13 31.48 -1.97
CA LEU A 282 9.01 31.92 -1.13
C LEU A 282 9.27 33.37 -0.69
N VAL A 283 8.33 34.27 -0.98
CA VAL A 283 8.45 35.70 -0.62
C VAL A 283 7.36 36.17 0.34
N ALA A 284 6.22 35.47 0.38
CA ALA A 284 5.19 35.73 1.37
C ALA A 284 4.36 34.47 1.64
N VAL A 285 3.86 34.37 2.87
CA VAL A 285 2.81 33.43 3.27
C VAL A 285 1.53 34.24 3.39
N VAL A 286 0.54 33.88 2.58
CA VAL A 286 -0.73 34.61 2.53
C VAL A 286 -1.71 34.03 3.55
N THR A 287 -1.73 32.71 3.67
CA THR A 287 -2.33 31.99 4.78
C THR A 287 -1.64 30.64 4.95
N GLU A 288 -1.48 30.21 6.20
CA GLU A 288 -0.89 28.89 6.52
C GLU A 288 -1.91 27.76 6.47
N ALA A 289 -3.12 28.01 6.98
CA ALA A 289 -4.19 27.04 7.02
C ALA A 289 -5.53 27.76 7.27
N THR A 290 -6.35 27.87 6.22
CA THR A 290 -7.71 28.39 6.31
C THR A 290 -8.69 27.32 5.89
N ARG A 291 -9.69 27.04 6.74
CA ARG A 291 -10.77 26.11 6.40
C ARG A 291 -11.66 26.74 5.34
N CYS A 292 -11.77 26.09 4.20
CA CYS A 292 -12.57 26.52 3.05
C CYS A 292 -13.67 25.50 2.77
N ARG A 293 -14.88 25.99 2.49
CA ARG A 293 -16.00 25.14 2.05
C ARG A 293 -15.86 24.80 0.57
N GLN A 294 -16.52 23.73 0.15
CA GLN A 294 -16.71 23.42 -1.27
C GLN A 294 -17.30 24.63 -2.01
N GLY A 295 -16.81 24.88 -3.22
CA GLY A 295 -17.21 26.03 -4.04
C GLY A 295 -16.18 27.16 -4.03
N VAL A 296 -16.64 28.36 -4.34
CA VAL A 296 -15.80 29.56 -4.50
C VAL A 296 -15.32 30.07 -3.15
N ASN A 297 -14.03 30.33 -3.05
CA ASN A 297 -13.34 30.91 -1.90
C ASN A 297 -12.45 32.06 -2.40
N GLY A 298 -12.09 32.97 -1.49
CA GLY A 298 -11.17 34.03 -1.83
C GLY A 298 -10.58 34.71 -0.61
N LEU A 299 -9.46 35.37 -0.81
CA LEU A 299 -8.75 36.13 0.22
C LEU A 299 -8.15 37.39 -0.41
N THR A 300 -8.07 38.47 0.35
CA THR A 300 -7.35 39.68 -0.08
C THR A 300 -6.03 39.77 0.67
N TRP A 301 -4.94 39.96 -0.08
CA TRP A 301 -3.58 40.10 0.44
C TRP A 301 -3.01 41.48 0.12
N THR A 302 -2.29 42.08 1.05
CA THR A 302 -1.81 43.47 1.00
C THR A 302 -0.48 43.64 0.27
N SER A 303 -0.03 42.65 -0.51
CA SER A 303 1.23 42.68 -1.28
C SER A 303 2.49 42.86 -0.42
N ARG A 304 2.45 42.41 0.83
CA ARG A 304 3.57 42.50 1.77
C ARG A 304 4.32 41.19 1.90
N ALA A 305 5.65 41.28 1.98
CA ALA A 305 6.55 40.18 2.26
C ALA A 305 6.37 39.66 3.70
N ALA A 306 6.97 38.51 4.00
CA ALA A 306 6.90 37.89 5.32
C ALA A 306 7.48 38.78 6.45
N ASP A 307 8.41 39.67 6.12
CA ASP A 307 9.01 40.66 7.03
C ASP A 307 8.18 41.96 7.17
N GLY A 308 7.02 42.04 6.52
CA GLY A 308 6.14 43.22 6.51
C GLY A 308 6.51 44.28 5.46
N GLY A 309 7.64 44.12 4.76
CA GLY A 309 8.07 45.01 3.68
C GLY A 309 7.14 44.97 2.47
N ALA A 310 7.06 46.07 1.72
CA ALA A 310 6.35 46.06 0.44
C ALA A 310 7.15 45.25 -0.59
N LEU A 311 6.48 44.35 -1.31
CA LEU A 311 7.16 43.62 -2.38
C LEU A 311 7.42 44.51 -3.59
N PRO A 312 8.56 44.35 -4.28
CA PRO A 312 8.84 45.07 -5.52
C PRO A 312 7.77 44.83 -6.59
N ARG A 313 7.56 45.84 -7.43
CA ARG A 313 6.76 45.70 -8.65
C ARG A 313 7.35 44.60 -9.52
N GLY A 314 6.49 43.75 -10.07
CA GLY A 314 6.91 42.66 -10.93
C GLY A 314 6.03 41.42 -10.86
N ALA A 315 6.52 40.35 -11.48
CA ALA A 315 5.83 39.09 -11.63
C ALA A 315 5.98 38.20 -10.39
N TYR A 316 4.89 37.55 -9.99
CA TYR A 316 4.86 36.58 -8.90
C TYR A 316 3.92 35.42 -9.23
N VAL A 317 4.06 34.34 -8.48
CA VAL A 317 3.19 33.16 -8.58
C VAL A 317 2.55 32.92 -7.23
N LEU A 318 1.22 32.89 -7.20
CA LEU A 318 0.46 32.34 -6.09
C LEU A 318 0.46 30.82 -6.22
N GLU A 319 0.78 30.13 -5.14
CA GLU A 319 0.64 28.69 -4.97
C GLU A 319 -0.41 28.43 -3.89
N VAL A 320 -1.48 27.74 -4.28
CA VAL A 320 -2.54 27.31 -3.36
C VAL A 320 -2.48 25.80 -3.22
N THR A 321 -2.41 25.32 -1.98
CA THR A 321 -2.52 23.90 -1.66
C THR A 321 -3.72 23.69 -0.76
N ALA A 322 -4.66 22.84 -1.20
CA ALA A 322 -5.82 22.41 -0.44
C ALA A 322 -5.60 20.98 0.05
N MET A 323 -5.98 20.68 1.29
CA MET A 323 -5.89 19.36 1.89
C MET A 323 -7.16 19.03 2.68
N THR A 324 -7.81 17.91 2.37
CA THR A 324 -8.96 17.40 3.14
C THR A 324 -8.51 16.90 4.52
N GLU A 325 -9.45 16.69 5.43
CA GLU A 325 -9.17 16.09 6.74
C GLU A 325 -8.51 14.70 6.63
N GLU A 326 -8.95 13.91 5.65
CA GLU A 326 -8.38 12.59 5.35
C GLU A 326 -6.97 12.69 4.73
N GLY A 327 -6.53 13.88 4.33
CA GLY A 327 -5.22 14.13 3.73
C GLY A 327 -5.19 14.04 2.20
N GLU A 328 -6.33 13.98 1.50
CA GLU A 328 -6.36 14.16 0.04
C GLU A 328 -5.93 15.59 -0.28
N ALA A 329 -4.97 15.77 -1.19
CA ALA A 329 -4.38 17.08 -1.47
C ALA A 329 -4.46 17.45 -2.95
N ALA A 330 -4.65 18.74 -3.21
CA ALA A 330 -4.61 19.35 -4.54
C ALA A 330 -3.80 20.64 -4.51
N ARG A 331 -3.11 20.96 -5.60
CA ARG A 331 -2.31 22.17 -5.75
C ARG A 331 -2.66 22.89 -7.04
N GLY A 332 -2.77 24.20 -6.97
CA GLY A 332 -2.98 25.10 -8.10
C GLY A 332 -2.03 26.28 -8.03
N THR A 333 -1.70 26.85 -9.18
CA THR A 333 -0.86 28.05 -9.27
C THR A 333 -1.47 29.10 -10.19
N ALA A 334 -1.32 30.38 -9.85
CA ALA A 334 -1.70 31.50 -10.71
C ALA A 334 -0.60 32.56 -10.73
N ALA A 335 -0.22 32.99 -11.92
CA ALA A 335 0.70 34.12 -12.09
C ALA A 335 -0.04 35.45 -11.91
N PHE A 336 0.62 36.44 -11.33
CA PHE A 336 0.10 37.79 -11.17
C PHE A 336 1.20 38.84 -11.14
N GLN A 337 0.81 40.11 -11.24
CA GLN A 337 1.72 41.25 -11.23
C GLN A 337 1.41 42.16 -10.05
N ILE A 338 2.44 42.63 -9.35
CA ILE A 338 2.35 43.73 -8.39
C ILE A 338 2.67 45.03 -9.15
N ARG A 339 1.74 45.99 -9.09
CA ARG A 339 1.82 47.32 -9.73
C ARG A 339 2.08 48.42 -8.71
#